data_AF-A0A959NNH2-F1
#
_entry.id   AF-A0A959NNH2-F1
#
_cell.length_a   1.000
_cell.length_b   1.000
_cell.length_c   1.000
_cell.angle_alpha   90.00
_cell.angle_beta   90.00
_cell.angle_gamma   90.00
#
_symmetry.space_group_name_H-M   'P 1'
#
loop_
_entity.id
_entity.type
_entity.pdbx_description
1 polymer ?
#
loop_
_entity_poly.entity_id
_entity_poly.type
_entity_poly.pdbx_seq_one_letter_code
_entity_poly.pdbx_strand_id
1 'polypeptide(L)'
;MTEQTEKCHYCNSPTSNQKDNYYEHTLYGVTNSSLVPGAAYSYVEKKVLIPRCEKCEKRHNDLFLFIELPLFIIGFCYMLWDFTYNVSDSGFRFLSLIPSVVAGIACAGIIGQIIRFFLNMRHNEGKAEEDITDFPEIKKLIKLGWRINKPAKGEYLTKEDYIKTE
;
A
#
# COMPACT_ATOMS: atom_id res chain seq x y z
N MET A 1 31.42 9.55 19.82
CA MET A 1 30.40 9.96 18.83
C MET A 1 29.07 9.47 19.34
N THR A 2 28.21 10.36 19.82
CA THR A 2 26.86 10.01 20.24
C THR A 2 26.06 9.66 18.99
N GLU A 3 25.84 8.37 18.75
CA GLU A 3 24.86 7.91 17.76
C GLU A 3 23.51 8.53 18.13
N GLN A 4 23.08 9.54 17.37
CA GLN A 4 21.70 9.94 17.40
C GLN A 4 20.91 8.76 16.85
N THR A 5 20.27 8.02 17.75
CA THR A 5 19.31 7.00 17.40
C THR A 5 18.08 7.71 16.84
N GLU A 6 17.88 7.60 15.53
CA GLU A 6 16.66 8.08 14.89
C GLU A 6 15.44 7.39 15.50
N LYS A 7 14.28 8.03 15.46
CA LYS A 7 13.04 7.45 15.96
C LYS A 7 12.24 6.86 14.82
N CYS A 8 11.67 5.69 15.04
CA CYS A 8 10.74 5.05 14.13
C CYS A 8 9.52 5.95 13.91
N HIS A 9 9.18 6.23 12.65
CA HIS A 9 8.01 7.04 12.29
C HIS A 9 6.69 6.45 12.83
N TYR A 10 6.58 5.12 12.84
CA TYR A 10 5.33 4.42 13.13
C TYR A 10 5.05 4.22 14.62
N CYS A 11 6.09 4.15 15.46
CA CYS A 11 5.94 3.82 16.89
C CYS A 11 6.83 4.65 17.82
N ASN A 12 7.54 5.65 17.29
CA ASN A 12 8.46 6.55 18.02
C ASN A 12 9.59 5.85 18.82
N SER A 13 9.72 4.53 18.71
CA SER A 13 10.79 3.76 19.34
C SER A 13 12.13 4.05 18.65
N PRO A 14 13.26 3.97 19.38
CA PRO A 14 14.58 4.15 18.76
C PRO A 14 14.82 3.08 17.69
N THR A 15 15.38 3.50 16.56
CA THR A 15 15.80 2.60 15.48
C THR A 15 17.25 2.14 15.72
N SER A 16 17.61 0.96 15.24
CA SER A 16 19.02 0.63 15.05
C SER A 16 19.47 1.20 13.70
N ASN A 17 20.69 1.74 13.62
CA ASN A 17 21.28 2.36 12.41
C ASN A 17 21.52 1.39 11.23
N GLN A 18 20.84 0.24 11.20
CA GLN A 18 20.92 -0.71 10.10
C GLN A 18 20.08 -0.23 8.91
N LYS A 19 20.66 -0.26 7.71
CA LYS A 19 20.02 0.22 6.47
C LYS A 19 18.70 -0.50 6.12
N ASP A 20 18.51 -1.73 6.59
CA ASP A 20 17.33 -2.54 6.28
C ASP A 20 16.06 -2.03 7.00
N ASN A 21 16.26 -1.21 8.04
CA ASN A 21 15.20 -0.59 8.82
C ASN A 21 14.64 0.71 8.22
N TYR A 22 14.73 0.93 6.91
CA TYR A 22 14.12 2.08 6.25
C TYR A 22 13.04 1.65 5.27
N TYR A 23 11.91 2.36 5.30
CA TYR A 23 10.90 2.27 4.25
C TYR A 23 11.23 3.29 3.17
N GLU A 24 11.54 2.82 1.95
CA GLU A 24 11.80 3.69 0.79
C GLU A 24 10.47 4.04 0.11
N HIS A 25 10.16 5.32 0.04
CA HIS A 25 8.98 5.82 -0.68
C HIS A 25 9.39 6.81 -1.78
N THR A 26 8.71 6.76 -2.93
CA THR A 26 8.96 7.64 -4.07
C THR A 26 7.89 8.72 -4.14
N LEU A 27 8.31 9.98 -4.05
CA LEU A 27 7.47 11.15 -4.28
C LEU A 27 7.59 11.63 -5.72
N TYR A 28 6.53 12.26 -6.21
CA TYR A 28 6.42 12.73 -7.59
C TYR A 28 6.19 14.23 -7.63
N GLY A 29 7.05 14.96 -8.32
CA GLY A 29 6.92 16.39 -8.54
C GLY A 29 6.52 16.67 -9.98
N VAL A 30 5.39 17.35 -10.22
CA VAL A 30 5.00 17.75 -11.59
C VAL A 30 5.85 18.94 -12.02
N THR A 31 6.53 18.84 -13.16
CA THR A 31 7.40 19.90 -13.70
C THR A 31 6.77 20.66 -14.86
N ASN A 32 5.93 19.99 -15.64
CA ASN A 32 5.28 20.59 -16.80
C ASN A 32 3.97 19.87 -17.12
N SER A 33 2.98 20.58 -17.63
CA SER A 33 1.77 20.02 -18.23
C SER A 33 1.54 20.67 -19.59
N SER A 34 0.98 19.90 -20.52
CA SER A 34 0.50 20.41 -21.79
C SER A 34 -0.51 21.56 -21.59
N LEU A 35 -0.56 22.47 -22.57
CA LEU A 35 -1.60 23.51 -22.70
C LEU A 35 -3.02 22.92 -22.68
N VAL A 36 -3.17 21.68 -23.12
CA VAL A 36 -4.40 20.90 -22.99
C VAL A 36 -4.32 20.10 -21.67
N PRO A 37 -5.12 20.44 -20.65
CA PRO A 37 -5.12 19.73 -19.38
C PRO A 37 -5.35 18.23 -19.58
N GLY A 38 -4.55 17.38 -18.93
CA GLY A 38 -4.65 15.92 -19.01
C GLY A 38 -4.03 15.26 -20.26
N ALA A 39 -3.56 16.03 -21.26
CA ALA A 39 -3.01 15.46 -22.49
C ALA A 39 -1.59 14.90 -22.33
N ALA A 40 -0.72 15.64 -21.64
CA ALA A 40 0.64 15.21 -21.33
C ALA A 40 1.17 15.95 -20.10
N TYR A 41 1.97 15.28 -19.28
CA TYR A 41 2.66 15.86 -18.14
C TYR A 41 4.05 15.26 -18.01
N SER A 42 4.97 16.07 -17.48
CA SER A 42 6.31 15.66 -17.09
C SER A 42 6.40 15.71 -15.57
N TYR A 43 7.10 14.74 -14.99
CA TYR A 43 7.30 14.67 -13.56
C TYR A 43 8.74 14.27 -13.24
N VAL A 44 9.17 14.57 -12.02
CA VAL A 44 10.43 14.12 -11.43
C VAL A 44 10.13 13.25 -10.23
N GLU A 45 11.03 12.31 -9.95
CA GLU A 45 10.91 11.39 -8.83
C GLU A 45 11.94 11.76 -7.76
N LYS A 46 11.52 11.69 -6.49
CA LYS A 46 12.42 11.84 -5.34
C LYS A 46 12.16 10.73 -4.34
N LYS A 47 13.20 9.95 -4.07
CA LYS A 47 13.18 8.90 -3.04
C LYS A 47 13.38 9.51 -1.67
N VAL A 48 12.57 9.10 -0.71
CA VAL A 48 12.68 9.47 0.70
C VAL A 48 12.76 8.20 1.51
N LEU A 49 13.71 8.16 2.44
CA LEU A 49 13.90 7.04 3.37
C LEU A 49 13.23 7.39 4.69
N ILE A 50 12.28 6.56 5.12
CA ILE A 50 11.54 6.76 6.36
C ILE A 50 12.04 5.76 7.39
N PRO A 51 12.57 6.21 8.55
CA PRO A 51 13.10 5.32 9.57
C PRO A 51 11.97 4.49 10.18
N ARG A 52 12.16 3.17 10.23
CA ARG A 52 11.33 2.20 10.95
C ARG A 52 12.18 1.41 11.93
N CYS A 53 11.57 0.76 12.92
CA CYS A 53 12.29 -0.20 13.77
C CYS A 53 12.05 -1.62 13.25
N GLU A 54 12.92 -2.56 13.62
CA GLU A 54 12.83 -3.98 13.20
C GLU A 54 11.45 -4.60 13.50
N LYS A 55 10.84 -4.21 14.62
CA LYS A 55 9.48 -4.68 14.98
C LYS A 55 8.41 -4.18 14.00
N CYS A 56 8.52 -2.94 13.54
CA CYS A 56 7.60 -2.37 12.55
C CYS A 56 7.87 -2.95 11.16
N GLU A 57 9.13 -3.14 10.77
CA GLU A 57 9.49 -3.79 9.51
C GLU A 57 8.88 -5.20 9.42
N LYS A 58 9.19 -6.07 10.40
CA LYS A 58 8.64 -7.44 10.44
C LYS A 58 7.12 -7.43 10.38
N ARG A 59 6.49 -6.52 11.14
CA ARG A 59 5.03 -6.41 11.17
C ARG A 59 4.43 -6.03 9.81
N HIS A 60 5.00 -5.02 9.13
CA HIS A 60 4.48 -4.60 7.83
C HIS A 60 4.71 -5.66 6.75
N ASN A 61 5.80 -6.41 6.82
CA ASN A 61 6.08 -7.54 5.91
C ASN A 61 5.20 -8.78 6.21
N ASP A 62 4.98 -9.13 7.49
CA ASP A 62 4.34 -10.39 7.89
C ASP A 62 2.80 -10.34 7.86
N LEU A 63 2.19 -9.16 8.06
CA LEU A 63 0.72 -9.02 8.05
C LEU A 63 0.10 -9.39 6.69
N PHE A 64 0.88 -9.33 5.62
CA PHE A 64 0.39 -9.72 4.30
C PHE A 64 0.13 -11.23 4.22
N LEU A 65 1.10 -12.04 4.63
CA LEU A 65 1.09 -13.50 4.47
C LEU A 65 0.23 -14.22 5.51
N PHE A 66 0.12 -13.71 6.74
CA PHE A 66 -0.51 -14.46 7.84
C PHE A 66 -2.05 -14.54 7.76
N ILE A 67 -2.70 -13.58 7.09
CA ILE A 67 -4.17 -13.44 7.11
C ILE A 67 -4.79 -13.79 5.76
N GLU A 68 -4.19 -13.33 4.66
CA GLU A 68 -4.74 -13.56 3.33
C GLU A 68 -4.57 -15.02 2.89
N LEU A 69 -3.45 -15.66 3.25
CA LEU A 69 -3.16 -17.04 2.85
C LEU A 69 -4.15 -18.06 3.47
N PRO A 70 -4.47 -18.05 4.78
CA PRO A 70 -5.46 -18.98 5.33
C PRO A 70 -6.86 -18.78 4.76
N LEU A 71 -7.30 -17.53 4.55
CA LEU A 71 -8.61 -17.23 3.94
C LEU A 71 -8.68 -17.70 2.50
N PHE A 72 -7.60 -17.50 1.73
CA PHE A 72 -7.49 -18.02 0.37
C PHE A 72 -7.56 -19.56 0.36
N ILE A 73 -6.87 -20.24 1.27
CA ILE A 73 -6.91 -21.70 1.39
C ILE A 73 -8.32 -22.19 1.73
N ILE A 74 -9.01 -21.56 2.68
CA ILE A 74 -10.40 -21.93 3.04
C ILE A 74 -11.34 -21.77 1.83
N GLY A 75 -11.25 -20.63 1.13
CA GLY A 75 -12.04 -20.39 -0.08
C GLY A 75 -11.73 -21.40 -1.20
N PHE A 76 -10.46 -21.74 -1.37
CA PHE A 76 -10.02 -22.76 -2.34
C PHE A 76 -10.53 -24.16 -1.98
N CYS A 77 -10.48 -24.55 -0.71
CA CYS A 77 -11.02 -25.82 -0.24
C CYS A 77 -12.54 -25.91 -0.42
N TYR A 78 -13.28 -24.84 -0.13
CA TYR A 78 -14.74 -24.79 -0.36
C TYR A 78 -15.07 -24.93 -1.84
N MET A 79 -14.33 -24.26 -2.72
CA MET A 79 -14.49 -24.38 -4.17
C MET A 79 -14.24 -25.81 -4.66
N LEU A 80 -13.19 -26.48 -4.17
CA LEU A 80 -12.90 -27.89 -4.49
C LEU A 80 -14.01 -28.83 -4.00
N TRP A 81 -14.55 -28.59 -2.80
CA TRP A 81 -15.69 -29.35 -2.28
C TRP A 81 -16.92 -29.18 -3.18
N ASP A 82 -17.31 -27.94 -3.45
CA ASP A 82 -18.52 -27.63 -4.24
C ASP A 82 -18.42 -28.22 -5.65
N PHE A 83 -17.24 -28.13 -6.28
CA PHE A 83 -16.96 -28.76 -7.57
C PHE A 83 -17.06 -30.29 -7.55
N THR A 84 -16.61 -30.92 -6.47
CA THR A 84 -16.59 -32.39 -6.35
C THR A 84 -17.98 -32.98 -6.10
N TYR A 85 -18.83 -32.29 -5.32
CA TYR A 85 -20.06 -32.89 -4.78
C TYR A 85 -21.37 -32.29 -5.30
N ASN A 86 -21.40 -31.04 -5.77
CA ASN A 86 -22.66 -30.34 -6.05
C ASN A 86 -22.94 -30.06 -7.54
N VAL A 87 -22.01 -30.33 -8.45
CA VAL A 87 -22.19 -30.04 -9.88
C VAL A 87 -22.21 -31.33 -10.71
N SER A 88 -23.39 -31.77 -11.16
CA SER A 88 -23.56 -33.05 -11.87
C SER A 88 -23.29 -32.99 -13.38
N ASP A 89 -23.28 -31.80 -14.00
CA ASP A 89 -23.29 -31.66 -15.46
C ASP A 89 -21.99 -31.04 -16.02
N SER A 90 -21.31 -31.76 -16.91
CA SER A 90 -19.90 -31.54 -17.26
C SER A 90 -19.63 -30.27 -18.09
N GLY A 91 -20.62 -29.77 -18.83
CA GLY A 91 -20.51 -28.55 -19.62
C GLY A 91 -20.75 -27.25 -18.83
N PHE A 92 -21.66 -27.29 -17.87
CA PHE A 92 -21.94 -26.15 -16.98
C PHE A 92 -20.88 -25.98 -15.87
N ARG A 93 -20.14 -27.06 -15.56
CA ARG A 93 -19.07 -27.10 -14.54
C ARG A 93 -18.02 -26.00 -14.65
N PHE A 94 -17.58 -25.64 -15.84
CA PHE A 94 -16.55 -24.62 -16.02
C PHE A 94 -17.11 -23.18 -16.01
N LEU A 95 -18.33 -22.99 -16.52
CA LEU A 95 -19.00 -21.69 -16.60
C LEU A 95 -19.49 -21.21 -15.24
N SER A 96 -19.93 -22.11 -14.36
CA SER A 96 -20.29 -21.77 -12.97
C SER A 96 -19.07 -21.60 -12.06
N LEU A 97 -17.90 -22.11 -12.46
CA LEU A 97 -16.68 -22.02 -11.66
C LEU A 97 -16.12 -20.61 -11.61
N ILE A 98 -16.12 -19.91 -12.75
CA ILE A 98 -15.50 -18.59 -12.89
C ILE A 98 -16.16 -17.57 -11.95
N PRO A 99 -17.50 -17.42 -11.90
CA PRO A 99 -18.15 -16.51 -10.96
C PRO A 99 -17.91 -16.88 -9.49
N SER A 100 -17.91 -18.18 -9.16
CA SER A 100 -17.67 -18.65 -7.78
C SER A 100 -16.23 -18.40 -7.32
N VAL A 101 -15.25 -18.60 -8.20
CA VAL A 101 -13.84 -18.25 -7.94
C VAL A 101 -13.70 -16.75 -7.72
N VAL A 102 -14.29 -15.94 -8.61
CA VAL A 102 -14.21 -14.48 -8.53
C VAL A 102 -14.90 -13.97 -7.26
N ALA A 103 -16.08 -14.49 -6.92
CA ALA A 103 -16.78 -14.15 -5.69
C ALA A 103 -15.99 -14.58 -4.44
N GLY A 104 -15.37 -15.76 -4.46
CA GLY A 104 -14.52 -16.25 -3.37
C GLY A 104 -13.29 -15.36 -3.16
N ILE A 105 -12.58 -14.98 -4.22
CA ILE A 105 -11.44 -14.07 -4.17
C ILE A 105 -11.87 -12.69 -3.66
N ALA A 106 -12.99 -12.15 -4.16
CA ALA A 106 -13.51 -10.86 -3.73
C ALA A 106 -13.88 -10.86 -2.24
N CYS A 107 -14.61 -11.88 -1.76
CA CYS A 107 -14.97 -12.03 -0.36
C CYS A 107 -13.74 -12.21 0.54
N ALA A 108 -12.77 -13.03 0.14
CA ALA A 108 -11.52 -13.21 0.87
C ALA A 108 -10.72 -11.90 0.95
N GLY A 109 -10.68 -11.12 -0.14
CA GLY A 109 -10.06 -9.79 -0.15
C GLY A 109 -10.74 -8.82 0.81
N ILE A 110 -12.08 -8.76 0.82
CA ILE A 110 -12.83 -7.88 1.73
C ILE A 110 -12.60 -8.28 3.19
N ILE A 111 -12.69 -9.57 3.52
CA ILE A 111 -12.46 -10.07 4.89
C ILE A 111 -11.00 -9.82 5.31
N GLY A 112 -10.04 -10.04 4.41
CA GLY A 112 -8.62 -9.75 4.64
C GLY A 112 -8.39 -8.29 5.00
N GLN A 113 -9.01 -7.36 4.27
CA GLN A 113 -8.94 -5.92 4.56
C GLN A 113 -9.56 -5.57 5.93
N ILE A 114 -10.70 -6.18 6.28
CA ILE A 114 -11.35 -5.97 7.58
C ILE A 114 -10.45 -6.47 8.72
N ILE A 115 -9.87 -7.67 8.61
CA ILE A 115 -8.99 -8.22 9.64
C ILE A 115 -7.70 -7.40 9.76
N ARG A 116 -7.10 -6.97 8.64
CA ARG A 116 -5.95 -6.05 8.65
C ARG A 116 -6.27 -4.75 9.36
N PHE A 117 -7.44 -4.17 9.09
CA PHE A 117 -7.90 -2.97 9.78
C PHE A 117 -7.99 -3.17 11.30
N PHE A 118 -8.60 -4.27 11.76
CA PHE A 118 -8.72 -4.56 13.20
C PHE A 118 -7.38 -4.87 13.87
N LEU A 119 -6.46 -5.57 13.19
CA LEU A 119 -5.13 -5.84 13.74
C LEU A 119 -4.27 -4.59 13.78
N ASN A 120 -4.35 -3.73 12.76
CA ASN A 120 -3.71 -2.42 12.77
C ASN A 120 -4.26 -1.55 13.91
N MET A 121 -5.57 -1.54 14.13
CA MET A 121 -6.22 -0.81 15.24
C MET A 121 -5.84 -1.37 16.63
N ARG A 122 -5.68 -2.70 16.78
CA ARG A 122 -5.40 -3.32 18.08
C ARG A 122 -3.92 -3.29 18.47
N HIS A 123 -3.01 -3.27 17.51
CA HIS A 123 -1.56 -3.45 17.76
C HIS A 123 -0.67 -2.27 17.36
N ASN A 124 -1.18 -1.34 16.57
CA ASN A 124 -0.46 -0.12 16.20
C ASN A 124 -1.10 1.04 16.96
N GLU A 125 -0.33 2.06 17.28
CA GLU A 125 -0.87 3.39 17.57
C GLU A 125 -1.53 4.04 16.32
N GLY A 126 -2.12 3.22 15.43
CA GLY A 126 -3.01 3.64 14.35
C GLY A 126 -2.44 3.72 12.93
N LYS A 127 -1.11 3.69 12.71
CA LYS A 127 -0.54 4.01 11.39
C LYS A 127 -0.27 2.80 10.49
N ALA A 128 -0.76 2.87 9.25
CA ALA A 128 -0.41 1.94 8.18
C ALA A 128 0.98 2.28 7.60
N GLU A 129 1.64 1.34 6.89
CA GLU A 129 2.96 1.63 6.28
C GLU A 129 2.89 2.75 5.23
N GLU A 130 1.75 2.87 4.55
CA GLU A 130 1.46 3.94 3.60
C GLU A 130 1.17 5.31 4.26
N ASP A 131 0.94 5.34 5.58
CA ASP A 131 0.64 6.57 6.32
C ASP A 131 1.93 7.34 6.68
N ILE A 132 2.51 7.95 5.66
CA ILE A 132 3.78 8.67 5.69
C ILE A 132 3.62 10.19 5.71
N THR A 133 2.39 10.70 5.61
CA THR A 133 2.08 12.13 5.46
C THR A 133 2.56 12.99 6.62
N ASP A 134 2.65 12.40 7.81
CA ASP A 134 3.11 13.08 9.02
C ASP A 134 4.63 13.14 9.15
N PHE A 135 5.37 12.40 8.32
CA PHE A 135 6.83 12.40 8.39
C PHE A 135 7.36 13.80 8.03
N PRO A 136 8.21 14.45 8.86
CA PRO A 136 8.55 15.85 8.71
C PRO A 136 9.13 16.22 7.34
N GLU A 137 9.96 15.36 6.74
CA GLU A 137 10.53 15.60 5.42
C GLU A 137 9.48 15.54 4.31
N ILE A 138 8.59 14.54 4.36
CA ILE A 138 7.48 14.38 3.41
C ILE A 138 6.53 15.57 3.53
N LYS A 139 6.19 15.99 4.74
CA LYS A 139 5.33 17.15 4.99
C LYS A 139 5.91 18.45 4.40
N LYS A 140 7.23 18.61 4.40
CA LYS A 140 7.90 19.74 3.73
C LYS A 140 7.78 19.62 2.21
N LEU A 141 8.05 18.45 1.66
CA LEU A 141 7.98 18.21 0.22
C LEU A 141 6.55 18.38 -0.33
N ILE A 142 5.53 17.91 0.40
CA ILE A 142 4.13 18.13 0.01
C ILE A 142 3.78 19.62 -0.07
N LYS A 143 4.27 20.44 0.88
CA LYS A 143 4.08 21.90 0.82
C LYS A 143 4.75 22.56 -0.38
N LEU A 144 5.83 21.95 -0.88
CA LEU A 144 6.53 22.36 -2.10
C LEU A 144 5.87 21.81 -3.39
N GLY A 145 4.71 21.14 -3.31
CA GLY A 145 4.01 20.61 -4.49
C GLY A 145 4.40 19.19 -4.87
N TRP A 146 5.13 18.46 -4.02
CA TRP A 146 5.38 17.03 -4.24
C TRP A 146 4.15 16.20 -3.87
N ARG A 147 3.90 15.13 -4.63
CA ARG A 147 2.76 14.24 -4.47
C ARG A 147 3.23 12.85 -4.03
N ILE A 148 2.47 12.22 -3.15
CA ILE A 148 2.69 10.83 -2.71
C ILE A 148 2.35 9.85 -3.85
N ASN A 149 1.25 10.12 -4.54
CA ASN A 149 0.82 9.28 -5.65
C ASN A 149 1.35 9.82 -6.97
N LYS A 150 1.72 8.90 -7.87
CA LYS A 150 2.05 9.23 -9.24
C LYS A 150 0.85 9.89 -9.91
N PRO A 151 1.03 11.03 -10.62
CA PRO A 151 -0.07 11.66 -11.34
C PRO A 151 -0.66 10.70 -12.36
N ALA A 152 -1.99 10.68 -12.48
CA ALA A 152 -2.68 9.77 -13.40
C ALA A 152 -2.73 10.34 -14.83
N LYS A 153 -2.77 9.44 -15.82
CA LYS A 153 -3.00 9.86 -17.21
C LYS A 153 -4.40 10.46 -17.36
N GLY A 154 -4.50 11.67 -17.88
CA GLY A 154 -5.76 12.40 -17.99
C GLY A 154 -6.14 13.21 -16.74
N GLU A 155 -5.30 13.22 -15.71
CA GLU A 155 -5.53 14.06 -14.53
C GLU A 155 -5.45 15.54 -14.88
N TYR A 156 -6.40 16.33 -14.37
CA TYR A 156 -6.42 17.77 -14.53
C TYR A 156 -5.41 18.39 -13.57
N LEU A 157 -4.25 18.80 -14.10
CA LEU A 157 -3.18 19.44 -13.34
C LEU A 157 -3.24 20.96 -13.55
N THR A 158 -3.17 21.71 -12.45
CA THR A 158 -3.13 23.17 -12.43
C THR A 158 -1.72 23.67 -12.15
N LYS A 159 -1.49 24.99 -12.31
CA LYS A 159 -0.19 25.59 -11.97
C LYS A 159 0.17 25.46 -10.48
N GLU A 160 -0.82 25.23 -9.62
CA GLU A 160 -0.62 25.05 -8.19
C GLU A 160 -0.05 23.68 -7.84
N ASP A 161 -0.23 22.70 -8.74
CA ASP A 161 0.29 21.33 -8.61
C ASP A 161 1.75 21.20 -9.03
N TYR A 162 2.35 22.27 -9.59
CA TYR A 162 3.75 22.26 -9.94
C TYR A 162 4.64 22.37 -8.71
N ILE A 163 5.78 21.67 -8.78
CA ILE A 163 6.79 21.83 -7.75
C ILE A 163 7.25 23.28 -7.70
N LYS A 164 7.23 23.83 -6.48
CA LYS A 164 7.77 25.14 -6.18
C LYS A 164 9.25 24.93 -5.90
N THR A 165 10.11 25.43 -6.78
CA THR A 165 11.53 25.57 -6.47
C THR A 165 11.69 26.66 -5.43
N GLU A 166 12.38 26.34 -4.32
CA GLU A 166 12.82 27.32 -3.31
C GLU A 166 13.66 28.44 -3.93
#